data_AF-A0A6J6NY30-F1
#
_entry.id   AF-A0A6J6NY30-F1
#
_cell.length_a   1.000
_cell.length_b   1.000
_cell.length_c   1.000
_cell.angle_alpha   90.00
_cell.angle_beta   90.00
_cell.angle_gamma   90.00
#
_symmetry.space_group_name_H-M   'P 1'
#
loop_
_entity.id
_entity.type
_entity.pdbx_description
1 polymer ?
#
loop_
_entity_poly.entity_id
_entity_poly.type
_entity_poly.pdbx_seq_one_letter_code
_entity_poly.pdbx_strand_id
1 'polypeptide(L)'
;MLVVKYGGNALPKSGEMNPVLEAIGDAFIDGDQVVLIHGGGPQIDEALGEKGLGKERFGGYRITTPEVMLTVEAVLCGQVLRSIVNYLIGSEVNAVGITASDGGTVLAQKMKPIVDGKNVDIGLVGEVVEVNPDLLLTLIKTGFLPVVSPIAIDDQGVTLNVNADLIAGAIGGALKADQVVFLTDVDGIFSDWPNRESLIEKATVKELENLLPSLAEGMVPKVTAVINAVKSGAKSARIANGTNLKSVLDAFAGFGGTVVVA
;
A
#
# COMPACT_ATOMS: atom_id res chain seq x y z
N MET A 1 -1.77 -7.32 -15.31
CA MET A 1 -0.98 -7.18 -14.07
C MET A 1 -1.73 -6.30 -13.08
N LEU A 2 -1.97 -6.85 -11.89
CA LEU A 2 -2.70 -6.26 -10.79
C LEU A 2 -1.73 -5.99 -9.64
N VAL A 3 -1.69 -4.75 -9.17
CA VAL A 3 -0.96 -4.38 -7.95
C VAL A 3 -1.97 -4.07 -6.86
N VAL A 4 -1.98 -4.82 -5.77
CA VAL A 4 -2.95 -4.67 -4.69
C VAL A 4 -2.24 -4.11 -3.47
N LYS A 5 -2.68 -2.94 -3.01
CA LYS A 5 -2.38 -2.50 -1.65
C LYS A 5 -3.44 -3.05 -0.72
N TYR A 6 -2.98 -3.86 0.23
CA TYR A 6 -3.78 -4.49 1.26
C TYR A 6 -3.34 -4.01 2.65
N GLY A 7 -4.21 -3.36 3.42
CA GLY A 7 -3.84 -2.95 4.77
C GLY A 7 -5.00 -2.44 5.61
N GLY A 8 -4.84 -2.50 6.94
CA GLY A 8 -5.86 -2.14 7.92
C GLY A 8 -6.22 -3.32 8.83
N ASN A 9 -7.45 -3.32 9.37
CA ASN A 9 -8.00 -4.35 10.27
C ASN A 9 -8.24 -5.73 9.61
N ALA A 10 -7.83 -5.88 8.35
CA ALA A 10 -8.14 -7.05 7.56
C ALA A 10 -7.12 -8.19 7.71
N LEU A 11 -6.01 -8.03 8.43
CA LEU A 11 -4.98 -9.08 8.49
C LEU A 11 -5.51 -10.39 9.08
N PRO A 12 -5.10 -11.54 8.51
CA PRO A 12 -5.51 -12.84 9.03
C PRO A 12 -4.94 -13.02 10.44
N LYS A 13 -5.81 -13.37 11.39
CA LYS A 13 -5.38 -14.02 12.63
C LYS A 13 -5.15 -15.49 12.35
N SER A 14 -4.22 -16.10 13.08
CA SER A 14 -3.90 -17.52 12.89
C SER A 14 -5.16 -18.39 13.01
N GLY A 15 -5.48 -19.14 11.94
CA GLY A 15 -6.63 -20.04 11.88
C GLY A 15 -7.96 -19.41 11.47
N GLU A 16 -7.99 -18.12 11.16
CA GLU A 16 -9.18 -17.44 10.62
C GLU A 16 -9.12 -17.37 9.09
N MET A 17 -10.26 -17.64 8.43
CA MET A 17 -10.42 -17.41 6.99
C MET A 17 -10.29 -15.91 6.69
N ASN A 18 -9.67 -15.61 5.56
CA ASN A 18 -9.50 -14.24 5.09
C ASN A 18 -9.99 -14.13 3.64
N PRO A 19 -11.27 -13.77 3.44
CA PRO A 19 -11.86 -13.76 2.10
C PRO A 19 -11.15 -12.83 1.11
N VAL A 20 -10.48 -11.78 1.60
CA VAL A 20 -9.73 -10.85 0.75
C VAL A 20 -8.41 -11.49 0.27
N LEU A 21 -7.69 -12.18 1.15
CA LEU A 21 -6.48 -12.90 0.75
C LEU A 21 -6.81 -14.12 -0.11
N GLU A 22 -7.94 -14.79 0.13
CA GLU A 22 -8.47 -15.83 -0.77
C GLU A 22 -8.71 -15.27 -2.16
N ALA A 23 -9.45 -14.15 -2.29
CA ALA A 23 -9.67 -13.51 -3.58
C ALA A 23 -8.38 -13.08 -4.30
N ILE A 24 -7.34 -12.67 -3.55
CA ILE A 24 -6.02 -12.37 -4.10
C ILE A 24 -5.32 -13.64 -4.60
N GLY A 25 -5.41 -14.73 -3.84
CA GLY A 25 -4.87 -16.03 -4.22
C GLY A 25 -5.58 -16.62 -5.44
N ASP A 26 -6.90 -16.54 -5.48
CA ASP A 26 -7.73 -16.99 -6.60
C ASP A 26 -7.37 -16.23 -7.88
N ALA A 27 -7.23 -14.90 -7.83
CA ALA A 27 -6.79 -14.11 -8.98
C ALA A 27 -5.44 -14.61 -9.53
N PHE A 28 -4.48 -14.93 -8.65
CA PHE A 28 -3.20 -15.50 -9.05
C PHE A 28 -3.35 -16.90 -9.68
N ILE A 29 -4.17 -17.77 -9.09
CA ILE A 29 -4.43 -19.13 -9.59
C ILE A 29 -5.12 -19.09 -10.97
N ASP A 30 -6.01 -18.13 -11.17
CA ASP A 30 -6.71 -17.88 -12.43
C ASP A 30 -5.79 -17.30 -13.53
N GLY A 31 -4.54 -16.98 -13.18
CA GLY A 31 -3.48 -16.58 -14.11
C GLY A 31 -3.15 -15.09 -14.12
N ASP A 32 -3.72 -14.30 -13.21
CA ASP A 32 -3.33 -12.90 -13.09
C ASP A 32 -1.91 -12.76 -12.53
N GLN A 33 -1.16 -11.82 -13.10
CA GLN A 33 0.10 -11.38 -12.53
C GLN A 33 -0.18 -10.42 -11.38
N VAL A 34 -0.03 -10.87 -10.14
CA VAL A 34 -0.36 -10.12 -8.93
C VAL A 34 0.89 -9.73 -8.15
N VAL A 35 0.96 -8.47 -7.69
CA VAL A 35 1.89 -8.01 -6.65
C VAL A 35 1.10 -7.47 -5.47
N LEU A 36 1.37 -7.97 -4.28
CA LEU A 36 0.67 -7.58 -3.06
C LEU A 36 1.57 -6.70 -2.19
N ILE A 37 1.16 -5.48 -1.89
CA ILE A 37 1.84 -4.58 -0.94
C ILE A 37 1.00 -4.54 0.33
N HIS A 38 1.61 -4.81 1.48
CA HIS A 38 0.86 -4.80 2.73
C HIS A 38 1.14 -3.56 3.60
N GLY A 39 0.19 -3.24 4.48
CA GLY A 39 0.40 -2.34 5.63
C GLY A 39 0.54 -3.13 6.93
N GLY A 40 0.55 -2.43 8.07
CA GLY A 40 0.56 -3.07 9.40
C GLY A 40 0.39 -2.07 10.54
N GLY A 41 -0.30 -0.95 10.28
CA GLY A 41 -0.43 0.16 11.22
C GLY A 41 -0.91 -0.28 12.62
N PRO A 42 -2.04 -0.98 12.74
CA PRO A 42 -2.56 -1.45 14.02
C PRO A 42 -1.59 -2.38 14.79
N GLN A 43 -0.89 -3.27 14.09
CA GLN A 43 0.06 -4.23 14.68
C GLN A 43 1.31 -3.51 15.20
N ILE A 44 1.78 -2.51 14.44
CA ILE A 44 2.86 -1.65 14.92
C ILE A 44 2.38 -0.87 16.15
N ASP A 45 1.17 -0.30 16.11
CA ASP A 45 0.62 0.44 17.24
C ASP A 45 0.50 -0.43 18.50
N GLU A 46 0.10 -1.69 18.37
CA GLU A 46 0.08 -2.66 19.46
C GLU A 46 1.49 -2.89 20.03
N ALA A 47 2.44 -3.30 19.18
CA ALA A 47 3.80 -3.63 19.61
C ALA A 47 4.57 -2.43 20.21
N LEU A 48 4.35 -1.21 19.70
CA LEU A 48 4.93 0.00 20.29
C LEU A 48 4.34 0.27 21.68
N GLY A 49 3.03 0.05 21.85
CA GLY A 49 2.36 0.19 23.14
C GLY A 49 2.90 -0.76 24.20
N GLU A 50 3.13 -2.02 23.84
CA GLU A 50 3.73 -3.03 24.74
C GLU A 50 5.13 -2.66 25.21
N LYS A 51 5.90 -1.97 24.37
CA LYS A 51 7.27 -1.51 24.68
C LYS A 51 7.32 -0.14 25.36
N GLY A 52 6.18 0.51 25.59
CA GLY A 52 6.12 1.88 26.11
C GLY A 52 6.70 2.92 25.14
N LEU A 53 6.74 2.61 23.84
CA LEU A 53 7.18 3.52 22.79
C LEU A 53 6.01 4.35 22.26
N GLY A 54 6.30 5.58 21.86
CA GLY A 54 5.30 6.52 21.36
C GLY A 54 4.62 6.07 20.06
N LYS A 55 3.36 6.45 19.89
CA LYS A 55 2.53 6.20 18.68
C LYS A 55 2.31 7.46 17.86
N GLU A 56 3.21 8.45 17.99
CA GLU A 56 3.03 9.75 17.38
C GLU A 56 2.97 9.65 15.85
N ARG A 57 2.05 10.43 15.29
CA ARG A 57 1.91 10.59 13.84
C ARG A 57 1.95 12.05 13.48
N PHE A 58 2.49 12.33 12.31
CA PHE A 58 2.55 13.64 11.71
C PHE A 58 2.04 13.56 10.27
N GLY A 59 0.93 14.23 9.95
CA GLY A 59 0.35 14.22 8.60
C GLY A 59 0.05 12.81 8.06
N GLY A 60 -0.36 11.89 8.93
CA GLY A 60 -0.63 10.48 8.59
C GLY A 60 0.61 9.56 8.61
N TYR A 61 1.83 10.10 8.65
CA TYR A 61 3.07 9.35 8.77
C TYR A 61 3.40 9.06 10.24
N ARG A 62 3.92 7.86 10.52
CA ARG A 62 4.40 7.51 11.86
C ARG A 62 5.76 8.15 12.10
N ILE A 63 5.89 8.96 13.16
CA ILE A 63 7.21 9.46 13.56
C ILE A 63 8.06 8.25 13.95
N THR A 64 9.20 8.08 13.28
CA THR A 64 9.98 6.84 13.34
C THR A 64 11.38 7.13 13.85
N THR A 65 11.58 7.11 15.17
CA THR A 65 12.93 7.14 15.75
C THR A 65 13.69 5.83 15.43
N PRO A 66 15.02 5.76 15.63
CA PRO A 66 15.76 4.50 15.46
C PRO A 66 15.17 3.33 16.26
N GLU A 67 14.71 3.57 17.48
CA GLU A 67 14.07 2.56 18.32
C GLU A 67 12.69 2.12 17.79
N VAL A 68 11.90 3.09 17.32
CA VAL A 68 10.61 2.79 16.67
C VAL A 68 10.82 2.00 15.39
N MET A 69 11.86 2.31 14.60
CA MET A 69 12.19 1.61 13.35
C MET A 69 12.43 0.12 13.58
N LEU A 70 13.18 -0.26 14.61
CA LEU A 70 13.41 -1.67 14.95
C LEU A 70 12.09 -2.41 15.21
N THR A 71 11.13 -1.76 15.86
CA THR A 71 9.81 -2.35 16.11
C THR A 71 8.96 -2.39 14.84
N VAL A 72 8.97 -1.33 14.04
CA VAL A 72 8.27 -1.25 12.76
C VAL A 72 8.73 -2.37 11.81
N GLU A 73 10.04 -2.53 11.64
CA GLU A 73 10.62 -3.55 10.76
C GLU A 73 10.31 -4.96 11.26
N ALA A 74 10.50 -5.23 12.57
CA ALA A 74 10.19 -6.53 13.15
C ALA A 74 8.71 -6.92 12.95
N VAL A 75 7.79 -5.98 13.15
CA VAL A 75 6.35 -6.24 12.98
C VAL A 75 5.98 -6.42 11.52
N LEU A 76 6.39 -5.51 10.63
CA LEU A 76 6.00 -5.58 9.22
C LEU A 76 6.60 -6.81 8.54
N CYS A 77 7.90 -7.05 8.71
CA CYS A 77 8.62 -8.11 8.01
C CYS A 77 8.49 -9.47 8.71
N GLY A 78 8.54 -9.48 10.05
CA GLY A 78 8.57 -10.70 10.85
C GLY A 78 7.19 -11.26 11.18
N GLN A 79 6.19 -10.39 11.39
CA GLN A 79 4.85 -10.81 11.78
C GLN A 79 3.87 -10.70 10.61
N VAL A 80 3.67 -9.50 10.06
CA VAL A 80 2.60 -9.27 9.07
C VAL A 80 2.91 -9.96 7.75
N LEU A 81 4.09 -9.71 7.18
CA LEU A 81 4.53 -10.33 5.93
C LEU A 81 4.49 -11.86 6.02
N ARG A 82 4.98 -12.42 7.14
CA ARG A 82 4.98 -13.87 7.35
C ARG A 82 3.58 -14.43 7.49
N SER A 83 2.68 -13.73 8.18
CA SER A 83 1.27 -14.16 8.30
C SER A 83 0.61 -14.25 6.92
N ILE A 84 0.76 -13.21 6.08
CA ILE A 84 0.18 -13.18 4.73
C ILE A 84 0.80 -14.26 3.83
N VAL A 85 2.13 -14.36 3.80
CA VAL A 85 2.83 -15.34 2.95
C VAL A 85 2.47 -16.77 3.35
N ASN A 86 2.46 -17.08 4.65
CA ASN A 86 2.11 -18.42 5.12
C ASN A 86 0.64 -18.76 4.82
N TYR A 87 -0.26 -17.79 4.93
CA TYR A 87 -1.66 -17.96 4.54
C TYR A 87 -1.77 -18.34 3.08
N LEU A 88 -1.17 -17.55 2.18
CA LEU A 88 -1.21 -17.79 0.74
C LEU A 88 -0.58 -19.14 0.35
N ILE A 89 0.57 -19.50 0.94
CA ILE A 89 1.19 -20.81 0.73
C ILE A 89 0.26 -21.95 1.19
N GLY A 90 -0.43 -21.77 2.32
CA GLY A 90 -1.45 -22.70 2.80
C GLY A 90 -2.64 -22.84 1.86
N SER A 91 -2.88 -21.84 1.00
CA SER A 91 -3.88 -21.82 -0.08
C SER A 91 -3.29 -22.19 -1.44
N GLU A 92 -2.17 -22.93 -1.48
CA GLU A 92 -1.51 -23.41 -2.71
C GLU A 92 -0.99 -22.30 -3.64
N VAL A 93 -0.84 -21.08 -3.14
CA VAL A 93 -0.23 -19.96 -3.86
C VAL A 93 1.27 -19.94 -3.61
N ASN A 94 2.08 -19.85 -4.68
CA ASN A 94 3.53 -19.69 -4.60
C ASN A 94 3.90 -18.26 -4.14
N ALA A 95 3.57 -17.88 -2.91
CA ALA A 95 3.86 -16.57 -2.38
C ALA A 95 5.30 -16.44 -1.90
N VAL A 96 5.93 -15.29 -2.18
CA VAL A 96 7.27 -14.95 -1.69
C VAL A 96 7.23 -13.58 -1.03
N GLY A 97 7.64 -13.51 0.23
CA GLY A 97 7.67 -12.25 0.97
C GLY A 97 9.03 -11.58 0.89
N ILE A 98 9.05 -10.32 0.43
CA ILE A 98 10.22 -9.44 0.38
C ILE A 98 9.91 -8.10 1.05
N THR A 99 10.94 -7.33 1.34
CA THR A 99 10.84 -5.90 1.64
C THR A 99 10.93 -5.09 0.34
N ALA A 100 10.58 -3.82 0.39
CA ALA A 100 10.75 -2.93 -0.74
C ALA A 100 12.24 -2.61 -1.03
N SER A 101 13.16 -2.87 -0.10
CA SER A 101 14.61 -2.71 -0.33
C SER A 101 15.27 -3.90 -1.01
N ASP A 102 14.71 -5.10 -0.89
CA ASP A 102 15.32 -6.32 -1.44
C ASP A 102 15.55 -6.20 -2.96
N GLY A 103 16.74 -6.62 -3.40
CA GLY A 103 17.18 -6.50 -4.79
C GLY A 103 17.30 -5.06 -5.30
N GLY A 104 17.27 -4.05 -4.42
CA GLY A 104 17.23 -2.64 -4.80
C GLY A 104 15.90 -2.24 -5.43
N THR A 105 14.79 -2.91 -5.06
CA THR A 105 13.48 -2.68 -5.68
C THR A 105 13.00 -1.25 -5.51
N VAL A 106 13.18 -0.65 -4.33
CA VAL A 106 12.82 0.74 -4.03
C VAL A 106 13.98 1.45 -3.35
N LEU A 107 14.45 2.52 -3.98
CA LEU A 107 15.31 3.52 -3.37
C LEU A 107 14.45 4.63 -2.79
N ALA A 108 14.67 4.95 -1.52
CA ALA A 108 13.96 5.99 -0.81
C ALA A 108 14.92 7.09 -0.33
N GLN A 109 14.37 8.20 0.14
CA GLN A 109 15.10 9.21 0.88
C GLN A 109 14.31 9.62 2.11
N LYS A 110 15.00 10.19 3.11
CA LYS A 110 14.35 10.67 4.33
C LYS A 110 13.35 11.78 4.00
N MET A 111 12.07 11.55 4.32
CA MET A 111 10.99 12.52 4.14
C MET A 111 11.17 13.71 5.09
N LYS A 112 10.96 14.92 4.56
CA LYS A 112 11.03 16.17 5.31
C LYS A 112 9.78 17.01 5.03
N PRO A 113 8.65 16.74 5.72
CA PRO A 113 7.44 17.53 5.54
C PRO A 113 7.68 19.00 5.90
N ILE A 114 7.02 19.91 5.17
CA ILE A 114 7.10 21.35 5.42
C ILE A 114 5.88 21.78 6.23
N VAL A 115 6.12 22.41 7.39
CA VAL A 115 5.09 23.02 8.26
C VAL A 115 5.50 24.44 8.55
N ASP A 116 4.61 25.40 8.30
CA ASP A 116 4.87 26.83 8.49
C ASP A 116 6.19 27.28 7.84
N GLY A 117 6.49 26.72 6.66
CA GLY A 117 7.71 27.00 5.90
C GLY A 117 8.99 26.36 6.44
N LYS A 118 8.90 25.44 7.42
CA LYS A 118 10.06 24.74 8.00
C LYS A 118 9.98 23.23 7.79
N ASN A 119 11.13 22.63 7.47
CA ASN A 119 11.26 21.18 7.43
C ASN A 119 11.13 20.61 8.84
N VAL A 120 10.23 19.64 9.02
CA VAL A 120 10.05 18.88 10.25
C VAL A 120 10.78 17.55 10.11
N ASP A 121 11.59 17.18 11.10
CA ASP A 121 12.19 15.85 11.17
C ASP A 121 11.19 14.88 11.82
N ILE A 122 10.70 13.94 11.03
CA ILE A 122 9.79 12.87 11.48
C ILE A 122 10.52 11.53 11.66
N GLY A 123 11.86 11.55 11.68
CA GLY A 123 12.71 10.38 11.86
C GLY A 123 12.93 9.60 10.56
N LEU A 124 13.14 8.29 10.67
CA LEU A 124 13.39 7.32 9.60
C LEU A 124 12.14 7.02 8.78
N VAL A 125 11.43 8.07 8.36
CA VAL A 125 10.31 7.98 7.43
C VAL A 125 10.83 8.28 6.04
N GLY A 126 10.49 7.42 5.08
CA GLY A 126 10.96 7.54 3.71
C GLY A 126 9.89 8.03 2.74
N GLU A 127 10.35 8.67 1.67
CA GLU A 127 9.61 8.88 0.43
C GLU A 127 10.33 8.18 -0.72
N VAL A 128 9.58 7.69 -1.71
CA VAL A 128 10.15 6.94 -2.84
C VAL A 128 10.86 7.88 -3.79
N VAL A 129 12.09 7.53 -4.17
CA VAL A 129 12.90 8.24 -5.16
C VAL A 129 12.86 7.51 -6.49
N GLU A 130 13.12 6.20 -6.48
CA GLU A 130 13.23 5.37 -7.66
C GLU A 130 12.73 3.95 -7.37
N VAL A 131 12.21 3.28 -8.40
CA VAL A 131 11.79 1.88 -8.33
C VAL A 131 12.45 1.09 -9.46
N ASN A 132 13.19 0.05 -9.11
CA ASN A 132 13.68 -0.95 -10.04
C ASN A 132 12.74 -2.18 -10.01
N PRO A 133 11.97 -2.45 -11.08
CA PRO A 133 11.01 -3.54 -11.10
C PRO A 133 11.63 -4.93 -11.38
N ASP A 134 12.93 -5.04 -11.64
CA ASP A 134 13.53 -6.27 -12.18
C ASP A 134 13.36 -7.49 -11.28
N LEU A 135 13.51 -7.34 -9.96
CA LEU A 135 13.29 -8.43 -9.02
C LEU A 135 11.82 -8.89 -9.07
N LEU A 136 10.88 -7.95 -9.00
CA LEU A 136 9.44 -8.25 -9.06
C LEU A 136 9.06 -8.93 -10.37
N LEU A 137 9.52 -8.40 -11.50
CA LEU A 137 9.29 -8.99 -12.82
C LEU A 137 9.88 -10.39 -12.94
N THR A 138 11.03 -10.64 -12.32
CA THR A 138 11.64 -11.97 -12.28
C THR A 138 10.76 -12.93 -11.51
N LEU A 139 10.35 -12.57 -10.28
CA LEU A 139 9.48 -13.40 -9.44
C LEU A 139 8.17 -13.74 -10.14
N ILE A 140 7.50 -12.73 -10.72
CA ILE A 140 6.25 -12.90 -11.48
C ILE A 140 6.46 -13.86 -12.66
N LYS A 141 7.51 -13.66 -13.47
CA LYS A 141 7.82 -14.52 -14.64
C LYS A 141 8.10 -15.96 -14.24
N THR A 142 8.66 -16.18 -13.04
CA THR A 142 8.95 -17.52 -12.50
C THR A 142 7.79 -18.15 -11.73
N GLY A 143 6.61 -17.52 -11.73
CA GLY A 143 5.39 -18.08 -11.15
C GLY A 143 5.27 -17.88 -9.64
N PHE A 144 5.82 -16.80 -9.10
CA PHE A 144 5.61 -16.38 -7.71
C PHE A 144 4.66 -15.18 -7.62
N LEU A 145 3.91 -15.11 -6.52
CA LEU A 145 3.18 -13.92 -6.07
C LEU A 145 4.07 -13.14 -5.08
N PRO A 146 4.64 -11.98 -5.46
CA PRO A 146 5.44 -11.18 -4.54
C PRO A 146 4.55 -10.47 -3.51
N VAL A 147 4.86 -10.65 -2.23
CA VAL A 147 4.27 -9.91 -1.11
C VAL A 147 5.33 -8.97 -0.55
N VAL A 148 5.06 -7.66 -0.54
CA VAL A 148 6.05 -6.61 -0.28
C VAL A 148 5.72 -5.87 1.00
N SER A 149 6.67 -5.88 1.96
CA SER A 149 6.66 -4.98 3.12
C SER A 149 7.15 -3.58 2.74
N PRO A 150 6.55 -2.50 3.27
CA PRO A 150 6.87 -1.12 2.89
C PRO A 150 8.11 -0.59 3.65
N ILE A 151 9.18 -1.38 3.65
CA ILE A 151 10.49 -1.07 4.20
C ILE A 151 11.45 -0.90 3.03
N ALA A 152 12.00 0.30 2.88
CA ALA A 152 12.96 0.64 1.83
C ALA A 152 14.30 1.07 2.44
N ILE A 153 15.29 1.35 1.60
CA ILE A 153 16.58 1.91 2.02
C ILE A 153 16.89 3.20 1.27
N ASP A 154 17.71 4.05 1.85
CA ASP A 154 18.35 5.14 1.14
C ASP A 154 19.63 4.70 0.39
N ASP A 155 20.29 5.65 -0.25
CA ASP A 155 21.51 5.44 -1.04
C ASP A 155 22.74 5.03 -0.18
N GLN A 156 22.62 5.13 1.15
CA GLN A 156 23.62 4.67 2.11
C GLN A 156 23.23 3.33 2.77
N GLY A 157 22.09 2.75 2.39
CA GLY A 157 21.59 1.51 2.98
C GLY A 157 20.89 1.68 4.32
N VAL A 158 20.50 2.91 4.70
CA VAL A 158 19.74 3.16 5.93
C VAL A 158 18.28 2.79 5.70
N THR A 159 17.75 1.92 6.57
CA THR A 159 16.35 1.50 6.54
C THR A 159 15.39 2.65 6.82
N LEU A 160 14.36 2.77 5.99
CA LEU A 160 13.29 3.76 6.11
C LEU A 160 11.91 3.09 6.12
N ASN A 161 11.06 3.57 7.02
CA ASN A 161 9.64 3.25 7.08
C ASN A 161 8.90 4.08 6.03
N VAL A 162 8.39 3.45 4.97
CA VAL A 162 7.66 4.12 3.89
C VAL A 162 6.17 3.85 4.02
N ASN A 163 5.33 4.81 3.64
CA ASN A 163 3.90 4.56 3.57
C ASN A 163 3.58 3.50 2.49
N ALA A 164 2.80 2.47 2.85
CA ALA A 164 2.43 1.38 1.95
C ALA A 164 1.69 1.82 0.68
N ASP A 165 0.89 2.90 0.77
CA ASP A 165 0.18 3.45 -0.39
C ASP A 165 1.18 4.10 -1.37
N LEU A 166 2.25 4.75 -0.86
CA LEU A 166 3.31 5.29 -1.71
C LEU A 166 4.10 4.17 -2.42
N ILE A 167 4.44 3.11 -1.69
CA ILE A 167 5.11 1.93 -2.26
C ILE A 167 4.26 1.29 -3.35
N ALA A 168 2.98 1.05 -3.08
CA ALA A 168 2.06 0.44 -4.04
C ALA A 168 1.90 1.29 -5.31
N GLY A 169 1.76 2.61 -5.17
CA GLY A 169 1.67 3.51 -6.31
C GLY A 169 2.96 3.54 -7.14
N ALA A 170 4.11 3.63 -6.49
CA ALA A 170 5.40 3.67 -7.18
C ALA A 170 5.74 2.35 -7.88
N ILE A 171 5.53 1.21 -7.20
CA ILE A 171 5.69 -0.13 -7.79
C ILE A 171 4.71 -0.32 -8.96
N GLY A 172 3.44 0.06 -8.79
CA GLY A 172 2.44 -0.02 -9.86
C GLY A 172 2.80 0.80 -11.09
N GLY A 173 3.36 2.00 -10.89
CA GLY A 173 3.89 2.84 -11.95
C GLY A 173 5.06 2.21 -12.70
N ALA A 174 6.09 1.79 -11.97
CA ALA A 174 7.29 1.18 -12.54
C ALA A 174 7.02 -0.11 -13.31
N LEU A 175 6.07 -0.92 -12.82
CA LEU A 175 5.60 -2.13 -13.49
C LEU A 175 4.66 -1.85 -14.68
N LYS A 176 4.22 -0.60 -14.87
CA LYS A 176 3.16 -0.22 -15.82
C LYS A 176 1.91 -1.09 -15.66
N ALA A 177 1.52 -1.30 -14.40
CA ALA A 177 0.41 -2.16 -14.05
C ALA A 177 -0.88 -1.76 -14.78
N ASP A 178 -1.71 -2.75 -15.14
CA ASP A 178 -3.01 -2.48 -15.75
C ASP A 178 -3.94 -1.78 -14.74
N GLN A 179 -3.83 -2.18 -13.46
CA GLN A 179 -4.56 -1.57 -12.36
C GLN A 179 -3.76 -1.66 -11.07
N VAL A 180 -3.75 -0.56 -10.31
CA VAL A 180 -3.33 -0.52 -8.91
C VAL A 180 -4.56 -0.38 -8.03
N VAL A 181 -4.88 -1.36 -7.17
CA VAL A 181 -6.06 -1.35 -6.30
C VAL A 181 -5.64 -1.06 -4.86
N PHE A 182 -6.13 0.04 -4.33
CA PHE A 182 -5.97 0.45 -2.93
C PHE A 182 -7.19 0.02 -2.13
N LEU A 183 -7.05 -1.08 -1.40
CA LEU A 183 -8.10 -1.56 -0.49
C LEU A 183 -8.10 -0.73 0.79
N THR A 184 -9.26 -0.16 1.10
CA THR A 184 -9.48 0.73 2.24
C THR A 184 -10.81 0.42 2.96
N ASP A 185 -11.12 1.16 4.01
CA ASP A 185 -12.36 1.10 4.80
C ASP A 185 -13.50 2.00 4.28
N VAL A 186 -13.39 2.52 3.05
CA VAL A 186 -14.39 3.38 2.41
C VAL A 186 -14.74 2.87 1.02
N ASP A 187 -15.95 3.15 0.55
CA ASP A 187 -16.46 2.67 -0.75
C ASP A 187 -15.75 3.32 -1.95
N GLY A 188 -15.17 4.51 -1.79
CA GLY A 188 -14.42 5.21 -2.81
C GLY A 188 -14.19 6.66 -2.44
N ILE A 189 -14.01 7.52 -3.44
CA ILE A 189 -13.87 8.97 -3.32
C ILE A 189 -15.26 9.60 -3.47
N PHE A 190 -15.63 10.45 -2.52
CA PHE A 190 -16.88 11.21 -2.55
C PHE A 190 -16.57 12.66 -2.90
N SER A 191 -17.32 13.25 -3.84
CA SER A 191 -17.15 14.66 -4.19
C SER A 191 -17.70 15.60 -3.13
N ASP A 192 -18.63 15.12 -2.30
CA ASP A 192 -19.28 15.87 -1.23
C ASP A 192 -19.52 14.97 -0.01
N TRP A 193 -18.53 14.84 0.87
CA TRP A 193 -18.70 14.05 2.10
C TRP A 193 -19.49 14.84 3.16
N PRO A 194 -20.54 14.27 3.80
CA PRO A 194 -20.88 12.85 3.93
C PRO A 194 -21.99 12.32 2.99
N ASN A 195 -22.32 13.03 1.90
CA ASN A 195 -23.33 12.56 0.95
C ASN A 195 -22.83 11.31 0.19
N ARG A 196 -23.39 10.14 0.52
CA ARG A 196 -23.01 8.86 -0.09
C ARG A 196 -23.43 8.72 -1.56
N GLU A 197 -24.37 9.54 -2.03
CA GLU A 197 -24.74 9.58 -3.44
C GLU A 197 -23.70 10.30 -4.30
N SER A 198 -22.73 10.99 -3.66
CA SER A 198 -21.65 11.71 -4.33
C SER A 198 -20.43 10.84 -4.66
N LEU A 199 -20.59 9.51 -4.68
CA LEU A 199 -19.52 8.58 -5.04
C LEU A 199 -19.07 8.83 -6.48
N ILE A 200 -17.79 9.10 -6.63
CA ILE A 200 -17.16 9.26 -7.93
C ILE A 200 -16.80 7.87 -8.45
N GLU A 201 -17.49 7.37 -9.48
CA GLU A 201 -17.16 6.07 -10.06
C GLU A 201 -15.86 6.12 -10.87
N LYS A 202 -15.63 7.24 -11.58
CA LYS A 202 -14.46 7.46 -12.43
C LYS A 202 -14.01 8.91 -12.37
N ALA A 203 -12.71 9.13 -12.30
CA ALA A 203 -12.07 10.44 -12.41
C ALA A 203 -10.79 10.38 -13.23
N THR A 204 -10.40 11.51 -13.78
CA THR A 204 -9.06 11.76 -14.30
C THR A 204 -8.14 12.26 -13.18
N VAL A 205 -6.82 12.14 -13.39
CA VAL A 205 -5.83 12.74 -12.48
C VAL A 205 -6.11 14.22 -12.25
N LYS A 206 -6.39 14.96 -13.33
CA LYS A 206 -6.66 16.41 -13.27
C LYS A 206 -7.90 16.76 -12.44
N GLU A 207 -8.97 15.97 -12.55
CA GLU A 207 -10.18 16.19 -11.75
C GLU A 207 -9.92 15.98 -10.26
N LEU A 208 -9.16 14.94 -9.91
CA LEU A 208 -8.82 14.68 -8.50
C LEU A 208 -7.83 15.70 -7.94
N GLU A 209 -6.89 16.21 -8.74
CA GLU A 209 -5.99 17.29 -8.33
C GLU A 209 -6.76 18.56 -7.97
N ASN A 210 -7.81 18.89 -8.72
CA ASN A 210 -8.69 20.02 -8.41
C ASN A 210 -9.56 19.77 -7.18
N LEU A 211 -9.89 18.51 -6.90
CA LEU A 211 -10.71 18.11 -5.74
C LEU A 211 -9.89 18.02 -4.44
N LEU A 212 -8.58 17.73 -4.51
CA LEU A 212 -7.71 17.55 -3.35
C LEU A 212 -7.90 18.61 -2.23
N PRO A 213 -7.97 19.92 -2.52
CA PRO A 213 -8.12 20.94 -1.47
C PRO A 213 -9.44 20.88 -0.68
N SER A 214 -10.49 20.27 -1.23
CA SER A 214 -11.80 20.15 -0.58
C SER A 214 -12.01 18.80 0.12
N LEU A 215 -11.06 17.87 0.02
CA LEU A 215 -11.18 16.56 0.63
C LEU A 215 -10.86 16.60 2.13
N ALA A 216 -11.48 15.68 2.87
CA ALA A 216 -11.14 15.46 4.27
C ALA A 216 -9.67 15.00 4.44
N GLU A 217 -9.04 15.38 5.55
CA GLU A 217 -7.62 15.14 5.82
C GLU A 217 -7.21 13.67 5.63
N GLY A 218 -8.03 12.71 6.07
CA GLY A 218 -7.76 11.28 5.92
C GLY A 218 -7.85 10.75 4.48
N MET A 219 -8.53 11.47 3.59
CA MET A 219 -8.71 11.10 2.18
C MET A 219 -7.57 11.63 1.31
N VAL A 220 -6.96 12.76 1.68
CA VAL A 220 -5.86 13.39 0.93
C VAL A 220 -4.71 12.42 0.65
N PRO A 221 -4.18 11.63 1.62
CA PRO A 221 -3.13 10.65 1.34
C PRO A 221 -3.56 9.55 0.36
N LYS A 222 -4.81 9.08 0.45
CA LYS A 222 -5.33 8.00 -0.42
C LYS A 222 -5.48 8.48 -1.87
N VAL A 223 -6.04 9.68 -2.04
CA VAL A 223 -6.18 10.32 -3.37
C VAL A 223 -4.83 10.68 -3.96
N THR A 224 -3.91 11.16 -3.15
CA THR A 224 -2.52 11.41 -3.57
C THR A 224 -1.85 10.12 -4.07
N ALA A 225 -2.06 8.99 -3.40
CA ALA A 225 -1.49 7.72 -3.80
C ALA A 225 -2.03 7.21 -5.16
N VAL A 226 -3.35 7.30 -5.40
CA VAL A 226 -3.91 6.91 -6.71
C VAL A 226 -3.47 7.85 -7.84
N ILE A 227 -3.39 9.15 -7.59
CA ILE A 227 -2.84 10.11 -8.56
C ILE A 227 -1.38 9.74 -8.89
N ASN A 228 -0.56 9.51 -7.86
CA ASN A 228 0.85 9.19 -8.03
C ASN A 228 1.06 7.87 -8.78
N ALA A 229 0.22 6.86 -8.54
CA ALA A 229 0.27 5.59 -9.26
C ALA A 229 0.13 5.79 -10.78
N VAL A 230 -0.90 6.55 -11.19
CA VAL A 230 -1.16 6.83 -12.61
C VAL A 230 -0.05 7.70 -13.21
N LYS A 231 0.36 8.77 -12.51
CA LYS A 231 1.46 9.64 -12.95
C LYS A 231 2.80 8.90 -13.09
N SER A 232 3.02 7.88 -12.28
CA SER A 232 4.23 7.05 -12.31
C SER A 232 4.19 5.98 -13.40
N GLY A 233 3.08 5.82 -14.12
CA GLY A 233 2.99 4.95 -15.30
C GLY A 233 1.95 3.83 -15.24
N ALA A 234 1.18 3.70 -14.16
CA ALA A 234 0.09 2.73 -14.11
C ALA A 234 -1.04 3.15 -15.08
N LYS A 235 -1.66 2.18 -15.75
CA LYS A 235 -2.77 2.48 -16.68
C LYS A 235 -4.02 2.98 -15.96
N SER A 236 -4.25 2.47 -14.74
CA SER A 236 -5.32 2.93 -13.86
C SER A 236 -4.97 2.68 -12.40
N ALA A 237 -5.60 3.43 -11.50
CA ALA A 237 -5.56 3.19 -10.07
C ALA A 237 -6.98 3.24 -9.50
N ARG A 238 -7.29 2.43 -8.49
CA ARG A 238 -8.64 2.31 -7.93
C ARG A 238 -8.61 2.36 -6.42
N ILE A 239 -9.52 3.14 -5.83
CA ILE A 239 -9.86 3.02 -4.40
C ILE A 239 -11.11 2.17 -4.28
N ALA A 240 -11.08 1.13 -3.45
CA ALA A 240 -12.20 0.24 -3.21
C ALA A 240 -12.29 -0.21 -1.75
N ASN A 241 -13.49 -0.63 -1.33
CA ASN A 241 -13.74 -1.08 0.03
C ASN A 241 -13.21 -2.50 0.25
N GLY A 242 -12.08 -2.61 0.96
CA GLY A 242 -11.48 -3.88 1.36
C GLY A 242 -12.20 -4.63 2.48
N THR A 243 -13.21 -4.04 3.11
CA THR A 243 -14.02 -4.71 4.15
C THR A 243 -15.23 -5.45 3.57
N ASN A 244 -15.50 -5.26 2.27
CA ASN A 244 -16.61 -5.91 1.56
C ASN A 244 -16.06 -6.77 0.43
N LEU A 245 -16.17 -8.09 0.57
CA LEU A 245 -15.66 -9.04 -0.43
C LEU A 245 -16.21 -8.77 -1.84
N LYS A 246 -17.50 -8.42 -1.96
CA LYS A 246 -18.08 -8.09 -3.26
C LYS A 246 -17.37 -6.89 -3.89
N SER A 247 -17.08 -5.85 -3.08
CA SER A 247 -16.34 -4.68 -3.57
C SER A 247 -14.90 -5.03 -4.00
N VAL A 248 -14.25 -5.98 -3.34
CA VAL A 248 -12.91 -6.46 -3.72
C VAL A 248 -12.95 -7.19 -5.05
N LEU A 249 -13.89 -8.13 -5.21
CA LEU A 249 -14.06 -8.89 -6.44
C LEU A 249 -14.43 -7.98 -7.62
N ASP A 250 -15.37 -7.05 -7.41
CA ASP A 250 -15.74 -6.04 -8.41
C ASP A 250 -14.49 -5.22 -8.80
N ALA A 251 -13.70 -4.78 -7.82
CA ALA A 251 -12.48 -4.01 -8.06
C ALA A 251 -11.45 -4.77 -8.92
N PHE A 252 -11.20 -6.04 -8.63
CA PHE A 252 -10.28 -6.87 -9.42
C PHE A 252 -10.78 -7.07 -10.85
N ALA A 253 -12.10 -7.19 -11.04
CA ALA A 253 -12.74 -7.24 -12.35
C ALA A 253 -12.84 -5.87 -13.06
N GLY A 254 -12.38 -4.77 -12.44
CA GLY A 254 -12.38 -3.44 -13.04
C GLY A 254 -13.65 -2.61 -12.81
N PHE A 255 -14.49 -2.99 -11.85
CA PHE A 255 -15.73 -2.31 -11.45
C PHE A 255 -15.68 -1.81 -10.00
N GLY A 256 -16.67 -1.01 -9.60
CA GLY A 256 -16.85 -0.58 -8.20
C GLY A 256 -15.81 0.41 -7.66
N GLY A 257 -16.18 1.13 -6.60
CA GLY A 257 -15.37 2.21 -6.05
C GLY A 257 -15.02 3.29 -7.07
N THR A 258 -13.86 3.93 -6.91
CA THR A 258 -13.42 5.02 -7.78
C THR A 258 -12.21 4.61 -8.60
N VAL A 259 -12.35 4.56 -9.92
CA VAL A 259 -11.23 4.37 -10.85
C VAL A 259 -10.65 5.72 -11.30
N VAL A 260 -9.33 5.80 -11.31
CA VAL A 260 -8.54 6.96 -11.71
C VAL A 260 -7.72 6.58 -12.93
N VAL A 261 -7.78 7.43 -13.95
CA VAL A 261 -7.01 7.33 -15.19
C VAL A 261 -6.30 8.65 -15.46
N ALA A 262 -5.39 8.66 -16.44
CA ALA A 262 -4.63 9.85 -16.82
C ALA A 262 -5.55 11.04 -17.21
#